data_AF-A0A9N9BG05-F1
#
_entry.id   AF-A0A9N9BG05-F1
#
_cell.length_a   1.000
_cell.length_b   1.000
_cell.length_c   1.000
_cell.angle_alpha   90.00
_cell.angle_beta   90.00
_cell.angle_gamma   90.00
#
_symmetry.space_group_name_H-M   'P 1'
#
loop_
_entity.id
_entity.type
_entity.pdbx_description
1 polymer ?
#
loop_
_entity_poly.entity_id
_entity_poly.type
_entity_poly.pdbx_seq_one_letter_code
_entity_poly.pdbx_strand_id
1 'polypeptide(L)'
;MTIFDPKTDAVIIKFMLEEGRKHKKPFSELSKKIKFSTKQICHRWNEQVDPRIERGPLCDKEKEFINQWVKENRKSDGKIRWTRCQNDLKLIFNKLRSTNKIKNAWSSEQKRLARKEYMSRITSFKNDDNHKVGTTEIIPVFTSTAVLPPTLQTNFHPGFKQPDKMRPVF
;
A
#
# COMPACT_ATOMS: atom_id res chain seq x y z
N MET A 1 -6.27 -6.03 -16.05
CA MET A 1 -5.76 -7.39 -16.34
C MET A 1 -5.34 -8.04 -15.03
N THR A 2 -6.21 -8.85 -14.42
CA THR A 2 -5.81 -9.65 -13.25
C THR A 2 -5.00 -10.84 -13.74
N ILE A 3 -3.76 -10.95 -13.29
CA ILE A 3 -2.85 -12.07 -13.59
C ILE A 3 -3.43 -13.42 -13.12
N PHE A 4 -4.39 -13.39 -12.19
CA PHE A 4 -5.07 -14.56 -11.64
C PHE A 4 -6.41 -14.81 -12.34
N ASP A 5 -6.58 -16.05 -12.81
CA ASP A 5 -7.85 -16.56 -13.33
C ASP A 5 -8.82 -16.90 -12.19
N PRO A 6 -10.14 -16.72 -12.36
CA PRO A 6 -11.14 -17.10 -11.36
C PRO A 6 -11.06 -18.59 -10.95
N LYS A 7 -10.66 -19.46 -11.88
CA LYS A 7 -10.42 -20.89 -11.60
C LYS A 7 -9.28 -21.09 -10.60
N THR A 8 -8.20 -20.32 -10.73
CA THR A 8 -7.08 -20.35 -9.79
C THR A 8 -7.54 -19.89 -8.42
N ASP A 9 -8.32 -18.82 -8.34
CA ASP A 9 -8.86 -18.34 -7.05
C ASP A 9 -9.70 -19.40 -6.35
N ALA A 10 -10.54 -20.14 -7.08
CA ALA A 10 -11.32 -21.24 -6.52
C ALA A 10 -10.43 -22.35 -5.95
N VAL A 11 -9.34 -22.72 -6.64
CA VAL A 11 -8.35 -23.69 -6.13
C VAL A 11 -7.68 -23.18 -4.86
N ILE A 12 -7.28 -21.90 -4.83
CA ILE A 12 -6.67 -21.29 -3.65
C ILE A 12 -7.65 -21.32 -2.46
N ILE A 13 -8.90 -20.94 -2.68
CA ILE A 13 -9.93 -20.92 -1.63
C ILE A 13 -10.18 -22.30 -1.08
N LYS A 14 -10.43 -23.28 -1.95
CA LYS A 14 -10.69 -24.66 -1.55
C LYS A 14 -9.54 -25.22 -0.71
N PHE A 15 -8.32 -25.10 -1.21
CA PHE A 15 -7.13 -25.60 -0.52
C PHE A 15 -6.93 -24.93 0.84
N MET A 16 -7.06 -23.59 0.92
CA MET A 16 -6.84 -22.86 2.17
C MET A 16 -7.90 -23.14 3.24
N LEU A 17 -9.15 -23.42 2.83
CA LEU A 17 -10.22 -23.76 3.77
C LEU A 17 -10.15 -25.23 4.24
N GLU A 18 -9.88 -26.17 3.34
CA GLU A 18 -9.92 -27.62 3.64
C GLU A 18 -8.59 -28.16 4.19
N GLU A 19 -7.47 -27.71 3.63
CA GLU A 19 -6.13 -28.26 3.89
C GLU A 19 -5.18 -27.24 4.52
N GLY A 20 -5.51 -25.95 4.48
CA GLY A 20 -4.62 -24.87 4.95
C GLY A 20 -4.16 -25.03 6.40
N ARG A 21 -5.00 -25.59 7.28
CA ARG A 21 -4.65 -25.86 8.69
C ARG A 21 -3.81 -27.11 8.90
N LYS A 22 -3.79 -28.03 7.92
CA LYS A 22 -3.04 -29.29 7.98
C LYS A 22 -1.55 -29.10 7.67
N HIS A 23 -1.22 -28.01 6.97
CA HIS A 23 0.15 -27.72 6.56
C HIS A 23 0.77 -26.59 7.38
N LYS A 24 2.03 -26.76 7.81
CA LYS A 24 2.81 -25.68 8.45
C LYS A 24 3.09 -24.50 7.50
N LYS A 25 3.19 -24.78 6.19
CA LYS A 25 3.47 -23.80 5.12
C LYS A 25 2.47 -23.97 3.96
N PRO A 26 1.19 -23.61 4.14
CA PRO A 26 0.14 -23.91 3.17
C PRO A 26 0.39 -23.26 1.80
N PHE A 27 0.88 -22.02 1.78
CA PHE A 27 1.18 -21.32 0.52
C PHE A 27 2.34 -21.96 -0.26
N SER A 28 3.31 -22.58 0.41
CA SER A 28 4.43 -23.26 -0.24
C SER A 28 3.96 -24.55 -0.93
N GLU A 29 3.07 -25.31 -0.28
CA GLU A 29 2.45 -26.48 -0.90
C GLU A 29 1.55 -26.10 -2.08
N LEU A 30 0.81 -25.00 -1.93
CA LEU A 30 -0.05 -24.51 -2.99
C LEU A 30 0.74 -24.05 -4.23
N SER A 31 1.90 -23.41 -4.04
CA SER A 31 2.78 -23.03 -5.17
C SER A 31 3.37 -24.21 -5.93
N LYS A 32 3.35 -25.44 -5.40
CA LYS A 32 3.73 -26.63 -6.16
C LYS A 32 2.62 -27.12 -7.09
N LYS A 33 1.36 -26.77 -6.76
CA LYS A 33 0.15 -27.22 -7.48
C LYS A 33 -0.30 -26.23 -8.56
N ILE A 34 0.07 -24.95 -8.45
CA ILE A 34 -0.34 -23.90 -9.39
C ILE A 34 0.87 -23.10 -9.89
N LYS A 35 0.75 -22.45 -11.05
CA LYS A 35 1.84 -21.71 -11.71
C LYS A 35 2.29 -20.43 -11.00
N PHE A 36 1.78 -20.15 -9.79
CA PHE A 36 2.05 -18.91 -9.06
C PHE A 36 3.03 -19.12 -7.92
N SER A 37 3.89 -18.13 -7.70
CA SER A 37 4.82 -18.14 -6.58
C SER A 37 4.10 -18.03 -5.24
N THR A 38 4.73 -18.55 -4.18
CA THR A 38 4.22 -18.47 -2.80
C THR A 38 3.86 -17.03 -2.40
N LYS A 39 4.66 -16.03 -2.82
CA LYS A 39 4.42 -14.61 -2.52
C LYS A 39 3.15 -14.10 -3.20
N GLN A 40 2.95 -14.42 -4.47
CA GLN A 40 1.76 -14.00 -5.23
C GLN A 40 0.49 -14.63 -4.63
N ILE A 41 0.55 -15.91 -4.26
CA ILE A 41 -0.56 -16.62 -3.62
C ILE A 41 -0.89 -16.01 -2.26
N CYS A 42 0.11 -15.79 -1.41
CA CYS A 42 -0.06 -15.20 -0.09
C CYS A 42 -0.69 -13.79 -0.19
N HIS A 43 -0.21 -12.97 -1.12
CA HIS A 43 -0.78 -11.66 -1.40
C HIS A 43 -2.24 -11.77 -1.87
N ARG A 44 -2.51 -12.64 -2.85
CA ARG A 44 -3.86 -12.88 -3.39
C ARG A 44 -4.83 -13.30 -2.28
N TRP A 45 -4.43 -14.23 -1.42
CA TRP A 45 -5.21 -14.69 -0.26
C TRP A 45 -5.54 -13.56 0.70
N ASN A 46 -4.52 -12.88 1.23
CA ASN A 46 -4.68 -11.88 2.29
C ASN A 46 -5.37 -10.59 1.84
N GLU A 47 -5.41 -10.32 0.53
CA GLU A 47 -6.03 -9.11 0.01
C GLU A 47 -7.37 -9.32 -0.66
N GLN A 48 -7.56 -10.45 -1.37
CA GLN A 48 -8.63 -10.55 -2.36
C GLN A 48 -9.44 -11.83 -2.33
N VAL A 49 -8.90 -12.99 -1.93
CA VAL A 49 -9.67 -14.25 -2.09
C VAL A 49 -10.12 -14.89 -0.79
N ASP A 50 -9.54 -14.52 0.37
CA ASP A 50 -10.02 -15.04 1.67
C ASP A 50 -11.49 -14.64 1.89
N PRO A 51 -12.42 -15.62 1.98
CA PRO A 51 -13.86 -15.34 2.14
C PRO A 51 -14.19 -14.61 3.44
N ARG A 52 -13.31 -14.69 4.44
CA ARG A 52 -13.50 -14.03 5.74
C ARG A 52 -13.28 -12.53 5.65
N ILE A 53 -12.65 -12.04 4.58
CA ILE A 53 -12.40 -10.61 4.40
C ILE A 53 -13.66 -9.91 3.90
N GLU A 54 -14.12 -8.92 4.66
CA GLU A 54 -15.24 -8.09 4.27
C GLU A 54 -14.82 -7.02 3.25
N ARG A 55 -15.36 -7.12 2.04
CA ARG A 55 -15.02 -6.28 0.88
C ARG A 55 -15.76 -4.95 0.83
N GLY A 56 -16.83 -4.82 1.62
CA GLY A 56 -17.64 -3.61 1.67
C GLY A 56 -16.85 -2.34 1.98
N PRO A 57 -17.45 -1.15 1.81
CA PRO A 57 -16.81 0.10 2.22
C PRO A 57 -16.49 0.07 3.73
N LEU A 58 -15.44 0.80 4.11
CA LEU A 58 -15.19 1.10 5.52
C LEU A 58 -16.22 2.14 5.96
N CYS A 59 -16.89 1.89 7.07
CA CYS A 59 -17.77 2.89 7.68
C CYS A 59 -16.94 4.01 8.33
N ASP A 60 -17.58 5.13 8.65
CA ASP A 60 -16.86 6.28 9.17
C ASP A 60 -16.25 6.02 10.57
N LYS A 61 -16.90 5.21 11.40
CA LYS A 61 -16.34 4.75 12.68
C LYS A 61 -15.08 3.91 12.49
N GLU A 62 -15.04 3.04 11.48
CA GLU A 62 -13.83 2.26 11.15
C GLU A 62 -12.68 3.19 10.70
N LYS A 63 -12.98 4.21 9.89
CA LYS A 63 -11.96 5.18 9.43
C LYS A 63 -11.40 5.99 10.60
N GLU A 64 -12.28 6.49 11.48
CA GLU A 64 -11.87 7.25 12.65
C GLU A 64 -11.00 6.39 13.57
N PHE A 65 -11.41 5.14 13.81
CA PHE A 65 -10.60 4.20 14.58
C PHE A 65 -9.20 4.01 13.99
N ILE A 66 -9.08 3.84 12.66
CA ILE A 66 -7.78 3.68 12.00
C ILE A 66 -6.90 4.91 12.24
N ASN A 67 -7.45 6.12 12.12
CA ASN A 67 -6.71 7.35 12.35
C ASN A 67 -6.22 7.45 13.79
N GLN A 68 -7.10 7.18 14.76
CA GLN A 68 -6.77 7.21 16.17
C GLN A 68 -5.72 6.15 16.53
N TRP A 69 -5.92 4.92 16.04
CA TRP A 69 -4.99 3.82 16.27
C TRP A 69 -3.58 4.15 15.77
N VAL A 70 -3.46 4.76 14.59
CA VAL A 70 -2.17 5.18 14.04
C VAL A 70 -1.53 6.27 14.90
N LYS A 71 -2.29 7.24 15.42
CA LYS A 71 -1.74 8.27 16.32
C LYS A 71 -1.13 7.67 17.58
N GLU A 72 -1.78 6.67 18.17
CA GLU A 72 -1.36 6.04 19.43
C GLU A 72 -0.24 5.00 19.25
N ASN A 73 -0.21 4.30 18.11
CA ASN A 73 0.67 3.15 17.90
C ASN A 73 1.80 3.41 16.89
N ARG A 74 1.89 4.62 16.35
CA ARG A 74 3.02 5.02 15.50
C ARG A 74 4.25 5.17 16.36
N LYS A 75 5.23 4.31 16.11
CA LYS A 75 6.53 4.36 16.74
C LYS A 75 7.32 5.60 16.31
N SER A 76 8.34 5.95 17.09
CA SER A 76 9.31 7.01 16.76
C SER A 76 10.04 6.78 15.43
N ASP A 77 10.20 5.53 15.00
CA ASP A 77 10.76 5.15 13.69
C ASP A 77 9.80 5.37 12.51
N GLY A 78 8.57 5.84 12.77
CA GLY A 78 7.54 6.06 11.78
C GLY A 78 6.89 4.79 11.22
N LYS A 79 7.28 3.59 11.66
CA LYS A 79 6.74 2.32 11.15
C LYS A 79 5.42 1.98 11.82
N ILE A 80 4.43 1.64 10.99
CA ILE A 80 3.08 1.27 11.41
C ILE A 80 2.90 -0.25 11.23
N ARG A 81 2.54 -0.94 12.31
CA ARG A 81 2.26 -2.39 12.31
C ARG A 81 0.80 -2.67 11.91
N TRP A 82 0.51 -2.61 10.61
CA TRP A 82 -0.85 -2.77 10.07
C TRP A 82 -1.55 -4.08 10.44
N THR A 83 -0.80 -5.16 10.67
CA THR A 83 -1.38 -6.45 11.13
C THR A 83 -1.98 -6.34 12.53
N ARG A 84 -1.41 -5.53 13.41
CA ARG A 84 -1.97 -5.27 14.75
C ARG A 84 -3.23 -4.41 14.64
N CYS A 85 -3.19 -3.34 13.85
CA CYS A 85 -4.36 -2.52 13.55
C CYS A 85 -5.53 -3.35 12.99
N GLN A 86 -5.25 -4.28 12.08
CA GLN A 86 -6.25 -5.20 11.53
C GLN A 86 -6.90 -6.07 12.62
N ASN A 87 -6.12 -6.61 13.54
CA ASN A 87 -6.64 -7.44 14.62
C ASN A 87 -7.50 -6.63 15.59
N ASP A 88 -7.06 -5.44 15.97
CA ASP A 88 -7.81 -4.56 16.88
C ASP A 88 -9.11 -4.06 16.22
N LEU A 89 -9.06 -3.70 14.93
CA LEU A 89 -10.24 -3.35 14.14
C LEU A 89 -11.23 -4.54 14.07
N LYS A 90 -10.73 -5.75 13.86
CA LYS A 90 -11.55 -6.96 13.86
C LYS A 90 -12.20 -7.20 15.22
N LEU A 91 -11.47 -6.98 16.32
CA LEU A 91 -12.00 -7.17 17.67
C LEU A 91 -13.17 -6.22 17.98
N ILE A 92 -13.05 -4.96 17.54
CA ILE A 92 -14.04 -3.91 17.85
C ILE A 92 -15.26 -3.98 16.94
N PHE A 93 -15.05 -4.15 15.64
CA PHE A 93 -16.13 -4.10 14.66
C PHE A 93 -16.68 -5.49 14.29
N ASN A 94 -16.02 -6.57 14.73
CA ASN A 94 -16.27 -7.95 14.31
C ASN A 94 -16.13 -8.18 12.79
N LYS A 95 -15.33 -7.34 12.12
CA LYS A 95 -15.14 -7.35 10.65
C LYS A 95 -13.67 -7.49 10.31
N LEU A 96 -13.32 -8.52 9.56
CA LEU A 96 -11.95 -8.67 9.05
C LEU A 96 -11.80 -7.82 7.78
N ARG A 97 -11.16 -6.66 7.90
CA ARG A 97 -10.76 -5.84 6.75
C ARG A 97 -9.36 -6.23 6.30
N SER A 98 -9.06 -6.19 5.00
CA SER A 98 -7.69 -6.44 4.53
C SER A 98 -6.75 -5.33 4.99
N THR A 99 -5.49 -5.66 5.27
CA THR A 99 -4.48 -4.64 5.65
C THR A 99 -4.31 -3.57 4.58
N ASN A 100 -4.47 -3.93 3.31
CA ASN A 100 -4.43 -2.99 2.19
C ASN A 100 -5.59 -1.97 2.26
N LYS A 101 -6.81 -2.42 2.60
CA LYS A 101 -7.97 -1.53 2.80
C LYS A 101 -7.70 -0.51 3.92
N ILE A 102 -7.12 -0.97 5.03
CA ILE A 102 -6.77 -0.12 6.19
C ILE A 102 -5.71 0.92 5.79
N LYS A 103 -4.63 0.48 5.14
CA LYS A 103 -3.57 1.36 4.62
C LYS A 103 -4.12 2.42 3.67
N ASN A 104 -4.98 2.00 2.73
CA ASN A 104 -5.56 2.89 1.73
C ASN A 104 -6.50 3.93 2.35
N ALA A 105 -7.26 3.55 3.38
CA ALA A 105 -8.11 4.49 4.12
C ALA A 105 -7.27 5.57 4.79
N TRP A 106 -6.24 5.16 5.53
CA TRP A 106 -5.32 6.11 6.17
C TRP A 106 -4.60 6.99 5.16
N SER A 107 -4.01 6.42 4.10
CA SER A 107 -3.29 7.19 3.07
C SER A 107 -4.21 8.19 2.35
N SER A 108 -5.44 7.78 2.04
CA SER A 108 -6.46 8.66 1.45
C SER A 108 -6.77 9.84 2.36
N GLU A 109 -6.90 9.57 3.66
CA GLU A 109 -7.17 10.61 4.66
C GLU A 109 -5.99 11.59 4.81
N GLN A 110 -4.75 11.08 4.89
CA GLN A 110 -3.57 11.94 4.94
C GLN A 110 -3.46 12.85 3.71
N LYS A 111 -3.76 12.33 2.52
CA LYS A 111 -3.79 13.13 1.28
C LYS A 111 -4.91 14.18 1.33
N ARG A 112 -6.08 13.84 1.87
CA ARG A 112 -7.20 14.78 2.03
C ARG A 112 -6.83 15.92 2.98
N LEU A 113 -6.19 15.62 4.10
CA LEU A 113 -5.72 16.61 5.07
C LEU A 113 -4.68 17.54 4.46
N ALA A 114 -3.68 17.00 3.76
CA ALA A 114 -2.67 17.81 3.08
C ALA A 114 -3.28 18.76 2.03
N ARG A 115 -4.27 18.30 1.25
CA ARG A 115 -5.00 19.18 0.32
C ARG A 115 -5.77 20.26 1.04
N LYS A 116 -6.45 19.93 2.14
CA LYS A 116 -7.20 20.91 2.94
C LYS A 116 -6.28 21.99 3.51
N GLU A 117 -5.12 21.59 4.03
CA GLU A 117 -4.11 22.52 4.54
C GLU A 117 -3.57 23.43 3.45
N TYR A 118 -3.22 22.87 2.28
CA TYR A 118 -2.77 23.65 1.13
C TYR A 118 -3.81 24.68 0.67
N MET A 119 -5.08 24.26 0.55
CA MET A 119 -6.18 25.17 0.20
C MET A 119 -6.37 26.27 1.25
N SER A 120 -6.28 25.94 2.54
CA SER A 120 -6.36 26.91 3.63
C SER A 120 -5.28 27.98 3.54
N ARG A 121 -4.04 27.59 3.20
CA ARG A 121 -2.94 28.54 3.02
C ARG A 121 -3.21 29.49 1.86
N ILE A 122 -3.67 29.00 0.71
CA ILE A 122 -4.01 29.84 -0.45
C ILE A 122 -5.11 30.85 -0.10
N THR A 123 -6.17 30.42 0.59
CA THR A 123 -7.26 31.33 0.97
C THR A 123 -6.79 32.41 1.94
N SER A 124 -5.87 32.10 2.84
CA SER A 124 -5.29 33.10 3.74
C SER A 124 -4.49 34.17 2.97
N PHE A 125 -3.67 33.78 1.99
CA PHE A 125 -2.92 34.74 1.17
C PHE A 125 -3.83 35.69 0.36
N LYS A 126 -4.98 35.22 -0.14
CA LYS A 126 -5.92 36.06 -0.88
C LYS A 126 -6.66 37.09 -0.01
N ASN A 127 -6.74 36.86 1.29
CA ASN A 127 -7.43 37.78 2.21
C ASN A 127 -6.54 38.94 2.66
N ASP A 128 -5.21 38.79 2.56
CA ASP A 128 -4.24 39.84 2.90
C ASP A 128 -4.04 40.86 1.75
N ASP A 129 -4.27 40.46 0.50
CA ASP A 129 -4.07 41.30 -0.70
C ASP A 129 -5.32 42.11 -1.12
N ASN A 130 -6.26 42.37 -0.20
CA ASN A 130 -7.45 43.18 -0.50
C ASN A 130 -7.12 44.69 -0.49
N HIS A 131 -6.19 45.09 -1.36
CA HIS A 131 -6.11 46.42 -1.95
C HIS A 131 -6.09 46.25 -3.48
N LYS A 132 -7.25 46.53 -4.11
CA LYS A 132 -7.56 46.70 -5.53
C LYS A 132 -6.49 46.24 -6.55
N VAL A 133 -6.84 45.28 -7.43
CA VAL A 133 -6.95 45.45 -8.90
C VAL A 133 -7.36 44.11 -9.57
N GLY A 134 -8.35 44.19 -10.46
CA GLY A 134 -8.45 43.40 -11.70
C GLY A 134 -8.57 41.87 -11.62
N THR A 135 -9.79 41.36 -11.75
CA THR A 135 -10.07 39.94 -12.02
C THR A 135 -9.45 39.52 -13.36
N THR A 136 -8.36 38.75 -13.33
CA THR A 136 -7.95 37.87 -14.44
C THR A 136 -8.18 36.43 -14.01
N GLU A 137 -9.06 35.74 -14.73
CA GLU A 137 -9.29 34.31 -14.58
C GLU A 137 -8.01 33.54 -14.93
N ILE A 138 -7.28 33.08 -13.91
CA ILE A 138 -6.22 32.10 -14.10
C ILE A 138 -6.88 30.72 -14.07
N ILE A 139 -7.22 30.20 -15.25
CA ILE A 139 -7.50 28.78 -15.46
C ILE A 139 -6.18 28.02 -15.24
N PRO A 140 -6.08 27.10 -14.26
CA PRO A 140 -4.87 26.31 -14.11
C PRO A 140 -4.78 25.28 -15.25
N VAL A 141 -3.91 25.56 -16.22
CA VAL A 141 -3.45 24.58 -17.22
C VAL A 141 -2.69 23.48 -16.48
N PHE A 142 -3.24 22.28 -16.47
CA PHE A 142 -2.56 21.07 -16.01
C PHE A 142 -1.60 20.59 -17.10
N THR A 143 -0.36 21.10 -17.13
CA THR A 143 0.73 20.42 -17.84
C THR A 143 1.36 19.38 -16.92
N SER A 144 1.06 18.12 -17.20
CA SER A 144 1.72 16.96 -16.62
C SER A 144 3.15 16.86 -17.17
N THR A 145 4.08 17.61 -16.59
CA THR A 145 5.53 17.36 -16.75
C THR A 145 6.07 16.89 -15.41
N ALA A 146 6.30 15.57 -15.33
CA ALA A 146 6.94 14.94 -14.19
C ALA A 146 8.40 15.41 -14.09
N VAL A 147 8.67 16.38 -13.20
CA VAL A 147 10.03 16.68 -12.75
C VAL A 147 10.35 15.74 -11.59
N LEU A 148 11.22 14.77 -11.85
CA LEU A 148 11.81 13.87 -10.86
C LEU A 148 12.56 14.67 -9.78
N PRO A 149 12.48 14.29 -8.50
CA PRO A 149 13.35 14.88 -7.48
C PRO A 149 14.82 14.44 -7.68
N PRO A 150 15.80 15.31 -7.40
CA PRO A 150 17.21 14.99 -7.53
C PRO A 150 17.63 13.90 -6.54
N THR A 151 18.24 12.87 -7.09
CA THR A 151 18.91 11.76 -6.38
C THR A 151 19.98 12.28 -5.44
N LEU A 152 19.88 11.91 -4.15
CA LEU A 152 21.02 11.89 -3.24
C LEU A 152 22.05 10.89 -3.78
N GLN A 153 23.15 11.39 -4.33
CA GLN A 153 24.34 10.59 -4.66
C GLN A 153 24.98 10.11 -3.35
N THR A 154 24.73 8.86 -2.99
CA THR A 154 25.61 8.12 -2.09
C THR A 154 26.80 7.61 -2.91
N ASN A 155 27.99 8.13 -2.63
CA ASN A 155 29.24 7.60 -3.15
C ASN A 155 29.43 6.15 -2.68
N PHE A 156 29.18 5.19 -3.58
CA PHE A 156 29.68 3.82 -3.50
C PHE A 156 30.27 3.46 -4.86
N HIS A 157 31.59 3.30 -4.89
CA HIS A 157 32.34 2.72 -5.99
C HIS A 157 32.21 1.19 -5.94
N PRO A 158 31.69 0.50 -6.97
CA PRO A 158 31.91 -0.92 -7.14
C PRO A 158 33.06 -1.12 -8.13
N GLY A 159 34.23 -1.46 -7.61
CA GLY A 159 35.32 -2.02 -8.42
C GLY A 159 34.89 -3.38 -8.97
N PHE A 160 34.56 -3.42 -10.26
CA PHE A 160 34.44 -4.66 -11.01
C PHE A 160 35.84 -5.25 -11.24
N LYS A 161 36.21 -6.29 -10.47
CA LYS A 161 37.27 -7.21 -10.90
C LYS A 161 36.67 -8.18 -11.92
N GLN A 162 37.24 -8.17 -13.12
CA GLN A 162 36.97 -9.17 -14.16
C GLN A 162 37.45 -10.56 -13.71
N PRO A 163 36.80 -11.66 -14.10
CA PRO A 163 37.35 -12.99 -13.93
C PRO A 163 38.50 -13.23 -14.93
N ASP A 164 39.63 -13.71 -14.42
CA ASP A 164 40.81 -14.11 -15.20
C ASP A 164 40.43 -15.18 -16.24
N LYS A 165 40.69 -14.87 -17.51
CA LYS A 165 40.70 -15.86 -18.59
C LYS A 165 42.07 -16.51 -18.61
N MET A 166 42.18 -17.73 -18.09
CA MET A 166 43.37 -18.55 -18.32
C MET A 166 43.54 -18.82 -19.83
N ARG A 167 44.72 -18.48 -20.36
CA ARG A 167 45.17 -18.93 -21.68
C ARG A 167 45.75 -20.35 -21.53
N PRO A 168 45.59 -21.24 -22.53
CA PRO A 168 46.33 -22.49 -22.57
C PRO A 168 47.79 -22.20 -22.92
N VAL A 169 48.71 -22.89 -22.26
CA VAL A 169 50.11 -22.97 -22.67
C VAL A 169 50.30 -24.36 -23.29
N PHE A 170 50.91 -24.39 -24.47
CA PHE A 170 51.36 -25.59 -25.18
C PHE A 170 52.43 -26.35 -24.38
#